data_AF-A0A015MWT5-F1
#
_entry.id   AF-A0A015MWT5-F1
#
_cell.length_a   1.000
_cell.length_b   1.000
_cell.length_c   1.000
_cell.angle_alpha   90.00
_cell.angle_beta   90.00
_cell.angle_gamma   90.00
#
_symmetry.space_group_name_H-M   'P 1'
#
loop_
_entity.id
_entity.type
_entity.pdbx_description
1 polymer ?
#
loop_
_entity_poly.entity_id
_entity_poly.type
_entity_poly.pdbx_seq_one_letter_code
_entity_poly.pdbx_strand_id
1 'polypeptide(L)'
;MESRENAKKELMESRENAKKELMESRENAKKELMESRENAKKELMESRENAKKELMESRENAKKELMESRENAKKELMESRENAKKELIEARENAQKELEALQKQLIDLTKKAEYAEQLKSELELKAQELKKLSEDFEEVKNEKEKLKASQEAQNNSEVSSTQNLEDLKIEYENKLNVYKSENDQLKQKIKDLALANKNIPDTLRNTTQDYEEKIVAFEEQISGLKHIVHELTRENVSIAGENKKILAEQEKLMEAHKQVETECLKLMDELERLHSESLNGQGVLSLTPPEDSFNINGIKSEGNQESSEDTQSGEASLQDNNGQQTGGDLSRLQSLLNEKQTQLERLSSMHNSEIRELRKKVSDLEKSKQREINMLNKDVAELESLIESKIFREADLEEEIQREQRNSKRLKDEIEELREQINEIKSSNGATNVLEATLVGDGIISNNNSVKPIEKLKENGTSGLYCEICEQEGHDIISCKAVFGSNSANITEDKAASNGIHNESITEEKPYCDNCEEFGLHWTEECPNQDETF
;
A
#
# COMPACT_ATOMS: atom_id res chain seq x y z
N MET A 1 -126.76 18.42 -95.27
CA MET A 1 -125.30 18.69 -95.12
C MET A 1 -124.75 18.05 -93.85
N GLU A 2 -125.63 17.74 -92.87
CA GLU A 2 -125.28 17.41 -91.49
C GLU A 2 -124.24 16.31 -91.31
N SER A 3 -124.22 15.26 -92.13
CA SER A 3 -123.24 14.16 -91.98
C SER A 3 -121.78 14.65 -91.98
N ARG A 4 -121.45 15.64 -92.82
CA ARG A 4 -120.10 16.25 -92.86
C ARG A 4 -119.84 17.19 -91.68
N GLU A 5 -120.91 17.69 -91.04
CA GLU A 5 -120.86 18.61 -89.92
C GLU A 5 -120.74 17.86 -88.58
N ASN A 6 -121.48 16.75 -88.41
CA ASN A 6 -121.30 15.80 -87.31
C ASN A 6 -119.88 15.22 -87.32
N ALA A 7 -119.40 14.68 -88.45
CA ALA A 7 -118.04 14.16 -88.54
C ALA A 7 -116.96 15.22 -88.24
N LYS A 8 -117.21 16.49 -88.57
CA LYS A 8 -116.33 17.61 -88.20
C LYS A 8 -116.41 17.94 -86.71
N LYS A 9 -117.59 17.82 -86.08
CA LYS A 9 -117.80 18.00 -84.64
C LYS A 9 -117.10 16.89 -83.85
N GLU A 10 -117.34 15.63 -84.20
CA GLU A 10 -116.67 14.44 -83.63
C GLU A 10 -115.14 14.55 -83.74
N LEU A 11 -114.61 15.00 -84.89
CA LEU A 11 -113.17 15.24 -85.06
C LEU A 11 -112.64 16.35 -84.14
N MET A 12 -113.39 17.43 -83.90
CA MET A 12 -113.00 18.48 -82.97
C MET A 12 -113.09 18.02 -81.51
N GLU A 13 -114.10 17.24 -81.16
CA GLU A 13 -114.33 16.68 -79.83
C GLU A 13 -113.25 15.63 -79.46
N SER A 14 -112.94 14.72 -80.40
CA SER A 14 -111.79 13.81 -80.32
C SER A 14 -110.46 14.57 -80.17
N ARG A 15 -110.27 15.66 -80.94
CA ARG A 15 -109.04 16.48 -80.87
C ARG A 15 -108.90 17.23 -79.55
N GLU A 16 -109.98 17.75 -78.98
CA GLU A 16 -109.95 18.40 -77.66
C GLU A 16 -109.77 17.38 -76.53
N ASN A 17 -110.34 16.17 -76.63
CA ASN A 17 -110.07 15.08 -75.69
C ASN A 17 -108.58 14.66 -75.72
N ALA A 18 -108.02 14.36 -76.90
CA ALA A 18 -106.61 14.03 -77.04
C ALA A 18 -105.67 15.18 -76.58
N LYS A 19 -106.07 16.43 -76.78
CA LYS A 19 -105.37 17.62 -76.26
C LYS A 19 -105.46 17.74 -74.74
N LYS A 20 -106.59 17.37 -74.13
CA LYS A 20 -106.76 17.31 -72.67
C LYS A 20 -105.90 16.20 -72.06
N GLU A 21 -105.95 14.99 -72.62
CA GLU A 21 -105.11 13.85 -72.24
C GLU A 21 -103.61 14.19 -72.34
N LEU A 22 -103.19 14.88 -73.41
CA LEU A 22 -101.81 15.34 -73.57
C LEU A 22 -101.41 16.39 -72.52
N MET A 23 -102.31 17.30 -72.12
CA MET A 23 -102.05 18.26 -71.03
C MET A 23 -101.99 17.57 -69.66
N GLU A 24 -102.85 16.58 -69.42
CA GLU A 24 -102.89 15.81 -68.17
C GLU A 24 -101.65 14.91 -68.01
N SER A 25 -101.26 14.20 -69.08
CA SER A 25 -99.99 13.47 -69.18
C SER A 25 -98.79 14.38 -68.94
N ARG A 26 -98.77 15.58 -69.54
CA ARG A 26 -97.68 16.56 -69.36
C ARG A 26 -97.60 17.11 -67.93
N GLU A 27 -98.72 17.36 -67.27
CA GLU A 27 -98.71 17.80 -65.87
C GLU A 27 -98.34 16.66 -64.92
N ASN A 28 -98.70 15.41 -65.20
CA ASN A 28 -98.26 14.26 -64.40
C ASN A 28 -96.76 14.00 -64.54
N ALA A 29 -96.21 13.95 -65.76
CA ALA A 29 -94.77 13.87 -65.99
C ALA A 29 -93.98 15.04 -65.37
N LYS A 30 -94.61 16.23 -65.28
CA LYS A 30 -94.05 17.41 -64.59
C LYS A 30 -94.07 17.27 -63.07
N LYS A 31 -95.08 16.61 -62.46
CA LYS A 31 -95.07 16.26 -61.03
C LYS A 31 -94.00 15.23 -60.73
N GLU A 32 -93.94 14.14 -61.49
CA GLU A 32 -92.92 13.09 -61.37
C GLU A 32 -91.50 13.65 -61.45
N LEU A 33 -91.25 14.58 -62.38
CA LEU A 33 -89.97 15.28 -62.51
C LEU A 33 -89.64 16.19 -61.32
N MET A 34 -90.65 16.82 -60.70
CA MET A 34 -90.44 17.63 -59.48
C MET A 34 -90.17 16.73 -58.27
N GLU A 35 -90.95 15.66 -58.09
CA GLU A 35 -90.77 14.68 -57.01
C GLU A 35 -89.41 13.97 -57.09
N SER A 36 -89.02 13.50 -58.28
CA SER A 36 -87.69 12.96 -58.56
C SER A 36 -86.58 13.96 -58.21
N ARG A 37 -86.77 15.25 -58.52
CA ARG A 37 -85.81 16.31 -58.19
C ARG A 37 -85.75 16.63 -56.69
N GLU A 38 -86.86 16.53 -55.96
CA GLU A 38 -86.86 16.71 -54.51
C GLU A 38 -86.21 15.51 -53.80
N ASN A 39 -86.47 14.29 -54.25
CA ASN A 39 -85.81 13.07 -53.74
C ASN A 39 -84.29 13.12 -53.98
N ALA A 40 -83.84 13.39 -55.21
CA ALA A 40 -82.41 13.53 -55.51
C ALA A 40 -81.73 14.68 -54.72
N LYS A 41 -82.47 15.78 -54.43
CA LYS A 41 -81.97 16.86 -53.56
C LYS A 41 -81.86 16.41 -52.10
N LYS A 42 -82.80 15.59 -51.61
CA LYS A 42 -82.77 15.02 -50.26
C LYS A 42 -81.59 14.07 -50.09
N GLU A 43 -81.42 13.12 -51.01
CA GLU A 43 -80.29 12.18 -51.05
C GLU A 43 -78.94 12.92 -51.06
N LEU A 44 -78.81 13.99 -51.86
CA LEU A 44 -77.62 14.83 -51.90
C LEU A 44 -77.33 15.55 -50.56
N MET A 45 -78.36 15.96 -49.81
CA MET A 45 -78.18 16.57 -48.49
C MET A 45 -77.81 15.53 -47.43
N GLU A 46 -78.41 14.34 -47.46
CA GLU A 46 -78.09 13.23 -46.55
C GLU A 46 -76.67 12.70 -46.78
N SER A 47 -76.28 12.50 -48.05
CA SER A 47 -74.90 12.18 -48.45
C SER A 47 -73.91 13.23 -47.95
N ARG A 48 -74.21 14.53 -48.11
CA ARG A 48 -73.34 15.62 -47.67
C ARG A 48 -73.18 15.68 -46.14
N GLU A 49 -74.24 15.44 -45.38
CA GLU A 49 -74.14 15.40 -43.91
C GLU A 49 -73.42 14.15 -43.40
N ASN A 50 -73.52 13.00 -44.09
CA ASN A 50 -72.75 11.81 -43.74
C ASN A 50 -71.24 12.01 -44.01
N ALA A 51 -70.86 12.45 -45.21
CA ALA A 51 -69.46 12.78 -45.52
C ALA A 51 -68.87 13.86 -44.57
N LYS A 52 -69.71 14.77 -44.06
CA LYS A 52 -69.33 15.76 -43.05
C LYS A 52 -69.13 15.16 -41.65
N LYS A 53 -69.88 14.12 -41.26
CA LYS A 53 -69.63 13.37 -40.02
C LYS A 53 -68.32 12.58 -40.11
N GLU A 54 -68.15 11.82 -41.18
CA GLU A 54 -66.94 11.03 -41.48
C GLU A 54 -65.67 11.92 -41.42
N LEU A 55 -65.73 13.11 -42.01
CA LEU A 55 -64.62 14.09 -41.96
C LEU A 55 -64.35 14.63 -40.54
N MET A 56 -65.37 14.79 -39.68
CA MET A 56 -65.18 15.21 -38.29
C MET A 56 -64.61 14.08 -37.42
N GLU A 57 -65.08 12.85 -37.62
CA GLU A 57 -64.60 11.65 -36.92
C GLU A 57 -63.15 11.34 -37.29
N SER A 58 -62.82 11.31 -38.59
CA SER A 58 -61.45 11.19 -39.08
C SER A 58 -60.52 12.27 -38.49
N ARG A 59 -61.01 13.52 -38.37
CA ARG A 59 -60.23 14.62 -37.81
C ARG A 59 -59.97 14.49 -36.31
N GLU A 60 -60.94 14.00 -35.53
CA GLU A 60 -60.74 13.76 -34.10
C GLU A 60 -59.87 12.53 -33.84
N ASN A 61 -59.96 11.48 -34.66
CA ASN A 61 -59.05 10.32 -34.59
C ASN A 61 -57.60 10.73 -34.88
N ALA A 62 -57.33 11.41 -35.99
CA ALA A 62 -55.99 11.91 -36.33
C ALA A 62 -55.44 12.90 -35.27
N LYS A 63 -56.32 13.68 -34.62
CA LYS A 63 -55.96 14.55 -33.50
C LYS A 63 -55.63 13.77 -32.21
N LYS A 64 -56.31 12.66 -31.95
CA LYS A 64 -55.99 11.75 -30.84
C LYS A 64 -54.62 11.08 -31.06
N GLU A 65 -54.41 10.50 -32.23
CA GLU A 65 -53.14 9.87 -32.65
C GLU A 65 -51.96 10.86 -32.51
N LEU A 66 -52.13 12.10 -32.95
CA LEU A 66 -51.11 13.15 -32.83
C LEU A 66 -50.79 13.51 -31.36
N MET A 67 -51.77 13.48 -30.46
CA MET A 67 -51.53 13.71 -29.02
C MET A 67 -50.83 12.52 -28.36
N GLU A 68 -51.22 11.30 -28.73
CA GLU A 68 -50.63 10.04 -28.22
C GLU A 68 -49.18 9.89 -28.67
N SER A 69 -48.89 10.10 -29.97
CA SER A 69 -47.54 10.18 -30.52
C SER A 69 -46.68 11.25 -29.83
N ARG A 70 -47.26 12.42 -29.53
CA ARG A 70 -46.54 13.52 -28.85
C ARG A 70 -46.18 13.20 -27.40
N GLU A 71 -47.06 12.53 -26.65
CA GLU A 71 -46.75 12.13 -25.28
C GLU A 71 -45.76 10.95 -25.23
N ASN A 72 -45.83 10.01 -26.18
CA ASN A 72 -44.82 8.94 -26.32
C ASN A 72 -43.42 9.51 -26.60
N ALA A 73 -43.27 10.36 -27.62
CA ALA A 73 -41.99 11.00 -27.94
C ALA A 73 -41.45 11.88 -26.78
N LYS A 74 -42.35 12.48 -25.98
CA LYS A 74 -42.00 13.23 -24.77
C LYS A 74 -41.55 12.32 -23.63
N LYS A 75 -42.14 11.12 -23.48
CA LYS A 75 -41.70 10.10 -22.51
C LYS A 75 -40.30 9.60 -22.88
N GLU A 76 -40.10 9.19 -24.13
CA GLU A 76 -38.80 8.73 -24.67
C GLU A 76 -37.69 9.78 -24.45
N LEU A 77 -37.99 11.06 -24.71
CA LEU A 77 -37.05 12.16 -24.50
C LEU A 77 -36.69 12.35 -23.01
N MET A 78 -37.63 12.15 -22.08
CA MET A 78 -37.31 12.21 -20.64
C MET A 78 -36.51 10.98 -20.20
N GLU A 79 -36.85 9.79 -20.68
CA GLU A 79 -36.17 8.53 -20.35
C GLU A 79 -34.71 8.53 -20.85
N SER A 80 -34.50 8.93 -22.11
CA SER A 80 -33.17 9.19 -22.68
C SER A 80 -32.37 10.22 -21.85
N ARG A 81 -33.02 11.29 -21.39
CA ARG A 81 -32.37 12.33 -20.57
C ARG A 81 -32.01 11.84 -19.17
N GLU A 82 -32.80 11.00 -18.52
CA GLU A 82 -32.43 10.43 -17.22
C GLU A 82 -31.33 9.38 -17.36
N ASN A 83 -31.29 8.59 -18.43
CA ASN A 83 -30.20 7.64 -18.68
C ASN A 83 -28.87 8.37 -18.95
N ALA A 84 -28.87 9.39 -19.82
CA ALA A 84 -27.69 10.23 -20.06
C ALA A 84 -27.19 10.99 -18.81
N LYS A 85 -28.06 11.26 -17.82
CA LYS A 85 -27.63 11.76 -16.50
C LYS A 85 -26.94 10.70 -15.66
N LYS A 86 -27.45 9.46 -15.63
CA LYS A 86 -26.84 8.35 -14.87
C LYS A 86 -25.43 8.07 -15.39
N GLU A 87 -25.30 7.91 -16.71
CA GLU A 87 -24.01 7.75 -17.40
C GLU A 87 -23.02 8.86 -17.03
N LEU A 88 -23.47 10.12 -17.00
CA LEU A 88 -22.65 11.28 -16.62
C LEU A 88 -22.25 11.28 -15.13
N ILE A 89 -23.10 10.77 -14.25
CA ILE A 89 -22.80 10.63 -12.81
C ILE A 89 -21.80 9.49 -12.60
N GLU A 90 -22.04 8.32 -13.19
CA GLU A 90 -21.15 7.14 -13.10
C GLU A 90 -19.77 7.45 -13.69
N ALA A 91 -19.69 8.10 -14.86
CA ALA A 91 -18.44 8.55 -15.45
C ALA A 91 -17.68 9.55 -14.54
N ARG A 92 -18.40 10.45 -13.86
CA ARG A 92 -17.81 11.41 -12.91
C ARG A 92 -17.31 10.73 -11.64
N GLU A 93 -18.05 9.78 -11.09
CA GLU A 93 -17.62 9.01 -9.91
C GLU A 93 -16.39 8.15 -10.21
N ASN A 94 -16.34 7.54 -11.39
CA ASN A 94 -15.17 6.74 -11.81
C ASN A 94 -13.94 7.63 -12.03
N ALA A 95 -14.09 8.78 -12.69
CA ALA A 95 -13.01 9.77 -12.82
C ALA A 95 -12.55 10.34 -11.47
N GLN A 96 -13.45 10.49 -10.49
CA GLN A 96 -13.07 10.89 -9.13
C GLN A 96 -12.28 9.79 -8.41
N LYS A 97 -12.72 8.52 -8.48
CA LYS A 97 -12.00 7.36 -7.90
C LYS A 97 -10.59 7.23 -8.48
N GLU A 98 -10.42 7.41 -9.79
CA GLU A 98 -9.12 7.41 -10.46
C GLU A 98 -8.23 8.56 -9.97
N LEU A 99 -8.78 9.78 -9.86
CA LEU A 99 -8.06 10.95 -9.39
C LEU A 99 -7.63 10.83 -7.91
N GLU A 100 -8.48 10.24 -7.05
CA GLU A 100 -8.14 9.92 -5.65
C GLU A 100 -7.06 8.84 -5.56
N ALA A 101 -7.09 7.82 -6.42
CA ALA A 101 -6.04 6.80 -6.50
C ALA A 101 -4.69 7.40 -6.95
N LEU A 102 -4.68 8.27 -7.96
CA LEU A 102 -3.50 8.99 -8.41
C LEU A 102 -2.96 9.93 -7.32
N GLN A 103 -3.81 10.59 -6.54
CA GLN A 103 -3.39 11.39 -5.38
C GLN A 103 -2.71 10.55 -4.29
N LYS A 104 -3.25 9.36 -3.95
CA LYS A 104 -2.60 8.42 -3.03
C LYS A 104 -1.20 8.02 -3.54
N GLN A 105 -1.08 7.66 -4.81
CA GLN A 105 0.22 7.30 -5.43
C GLN A 105 1.22 8.47 -5.40
N LEU A 106 0.78 9.70 -5.70
CA LEU A 106 1.63 10.89 -5.66
C LEU A 106 2.19 11.16 -4.26
N ILE A 107 1.35 11.01 -3.22
CA ILE A 107 1.74 11.18 -1.82
C ILE A 107 2.82 10.15 -1.43
N ASP A 108 2.66 8.88 -1.79
CA ASP A 108 3.64 7.84 -1.45
C ASP A 108 4.94 7.93 -2.26
N LEU A 109 4.89 8.43 -3.50
CA LEU A 109 6.09 8.81 -4.25
C LEU A 109 6.81 10.00 -3.61
N THR A 110 6.07 10.97 -3.07
CA THR A 110 6.64 12.14 -2.37
C THR A 110 7.36 11.72 -1.09
N LYS A 111 6.73 10.91 -0.23
CA LYS A 111 7.38 10.33 0.97
C LYS A 111 8.65 9.55 0.63
N LYS A 112 8.64 8.79 -0.47
CA LYS A 112 9.82 8.03 -0.94
C LYS A 112 10.95 8.94 -1.41
N ALA A 113 10.64 10.08 -2.04
CA ALA A 113 11.62 11.09 -2.41
C ALA A 113 12.21 11.79 -1.17
N GLU A 114 11.37 12.19 -0.22
CA GLU A 114 11.79 12.78 1.06
C GLU A 114 12.73 11.85 1.85
N TYR A 115 12.38 10.56 1.94
CA TYR A 115 13.23 9.55 2.58
C TYR A 115 14.56 9.33 1.84
N ALA A 116 14.56 9.31 0.51
CA ALA A 116 15.77 9.21 -0.29
C ALA A 116 16.69 10.44 -0.12
N GLU A 117 16.13 11.63 0.06
CA GLU A 117 16.89 12.86 0.33
C GLU A 117 17.47 12.89 1.76
N GLN A 118 16.72 12.39 2.75
CA GLN A 118 17.25 12.15 4.11
C GLN A 118 18.44 11.17 4.09
N LEU A 119 18.28 10.01 3.43
CA LEU A 119 19.33 9.00 3.32
C LEU A 119 20.57 9.53 2.58
N LYS A 120 20.39 10.37 1.56
CA LYS A 120 21.48 11.06 0.86
C LYS A 120 22.23 12.02 1.79
N SER A 121 21.51 12.78 2.61
CA SER A 121 22.10 13.70 3.60
C SER A 121 22.93 12.96 4.64
N GLU A 122 22.42 11.85 5.17
CA GLU A 122 23.16 10.98 6.09
C GLU A 122 24.42 10.38 5.45
N LEU A 123 24.31 9.91 4.20
CA LEU A 123 25.44 9.36 3.46
C LEU A 123 26.53 10.42 3.19
N GLU A 124 26.14 11.68 2.93
CA GLU A 124 27.08 12.78 2.76
C GLU A 124 27.76 13.18 4.09
N LEU A 125 27.05 13.13 5.22
CA LEU A 125 27.67 13.26 6.56
C LEU A 125 28.66 12.11 6.82
N LYS A 126 28.31 10.86 6.51
CA LYS A 126 29.21 9.71 6.67
C LYS A 126 30.43 9.77 5.76
N ALA A 127 30.31 10.36 4.56
CA ALA A 127 31.45 10.63 3.70
C ALA A 127 32.39 11.71 4.28
N GLN A 128 31.85 12.73 4.97
CA GLN A 128 32.65 13.72 5.68
C GLN A 128 33.35 13.13 6.91
N GLU A 129 32.68 12.29 7.69
CA GLU A 129 33.29 11.53 8.80
C GLU A 129 34.45 10.66 8.32
N LEU A 130 34.26 9.87 7.25
CA LEU A 130 35.31 9.04 6.66
C LEU A 130 36.50 9.86 6.14
N LYS A 131 36.23 11.02 5.52
CA LYS A 131 37.29 11.93 5.06
C LYS A 131 38.12 12.45 6.25
N LYS A 132 37.47 12.88 7.34
CA LYS A 132 38.17 13.33 8.54
C LYS A 132 38.98 12.19 9.17
N LEU A 133 38.40 10.99 9.29
CA LEU A 133 39.09 9.83 9.85
C LEU A 133 40.34 9.43 9.02
N SER A 134 40.30 9.63 7.69
CA SER A 134 41.46 9.45 6.82
C SER A 134 42.53 10.54 6.99
N GLU A 135 42.15 11.77 7.35
CA GLU A 135 43.08 12.86 7.66
C GLU A 135 43.73 12.62 9.04
N ASP A 136 42.93 12.31 10.07
CA ASP A 136 43.37 11.93 11.41
C ASP A 136 44.34 10.72 11.37
N PHE A 137 44.06 9.71 10.55
CA PHE A 137 44.91 8.52 10.40
C PHE A 137 46.28 8.84 9.79
N GLU A 138 46.33 9.69 8.77
CA GLU A 138 47.59 10.07 8.12
C GLU A 138 48.40 11.01 9.04
N GLU A 139 47.78 11.84 9.88
CA GLU A 139 48.48 12.59 10.94
C GLU A 139 49.13 11.65 11.97
N VAL A 140 48.38 10.68 12.53
CA VAL A 140 48.91 9.67 13.47
C VAL A 140 50.05 8.85 12.87
N LYS A 141 49.99 8.54 11.57
CA LYS A 141 51.09 7.87 10.84
C LYS A 141 52.33 8.76 10.75
N ASN A 142 52.17 10.05 10.43
CA ASN A 142 53.27 11.01 10.42
C ASN A 142 53.87 11.22 11.82
N GLU A 143 53.07 11.22 12.88
CA GLU A 143 53.58 11.24 14.27
C GLU A 143 54.37 9.98 14.63
N LYS A 144 53.87 8.80 14.24
CA LYS A 144 54.56 7.52 14.43
C LYS A 144 55.92 7.48 13.74
N GLU A 145 56.05 8.06 12.55
CA GLU A 145 57.34 8.17 11.85
C GLU A 145 58.31 9.15 12.56
N LYS A 146 57.82 10.31 13.03
CA LYS A 146 58.62 11.24 13.87
C LYS A 146 59.10 10.58 15.17
N LEU A 147 58.22 9.87 15.87
CA LEU A 147 58.54 9.14 17.10
C LEU A 147 59.61 8.07 16.85
N LYS A 148 59.47 7.29 15.76
CA LYS A 148 60.47 6.28 15.37
C LYS A 148 61.84 6.90 15.07
N ALA A 149 61.87 8.02 14.35
CA ALA A 149 63.13 8.74 14.08
C ALA A 149 63.77 9.30 15.36
N SER A 150 62.97 9.81 16.31
CA SER A 150 63.46 10.29 17.61
C SER A 150 63.97 9.14 18.49
N GLN A 151 63.29 7.99 18.47
CA GLN A 151 63.74 6.77 19.15
C GLN A 151 65.07 6.27 18.59
N GLU A 152 65.23 6.24 17.26
CA GLU A 152 66.49 5.84 16.62
C GLU A 152 67.64 6.81 16.94
N ALA A 153 67.37 8.12 16.98
CA ALA A 153 68.34 9.13 17.42
C ALA A 153 68.75 8.96 18.90
N GLN A 154 67.79 8.68 19.79
CA GLN A 154 68.04 8.44 21.21
C GLN A 154 68.85 7.15 21.43
N ASN A 155 68.47 6.05 20.79
CA ASN A 155 69.19 4.78 20.87
C ASN A 155 70.65 4.92 20.37
N ASN A 156 70.88 5.67 19.28
CA ASN A 156 72.24 5.96 18.80
C ASN A 156 73.06 6.81 19.79
N SER A 157 72.42 7.71 20.54
CA SER A 157 73.05 8.48 21.62
C SER A 157 73.44 7.60 22.81
N GLU A 158 72.58 6.65 23.20
CA GLU A 158 72.88 5.65 24.24
C GLU A 158 74.01 4.71 23.83
N VAL A 159 74.03 4.23 22.58
CA VAL A 159 75.15 3.43 22.05
C VAL A 159 76.47 4.21 22.06
N SER A 160 76.45 5.48 21.65
CA SER A 160 77.66 6.33 21.69
C SER A 160 78.14 6.60 23.13
N SER A 161 77.23 6.91 24.05
CA SER A 161 77.60 7.20 25.46
C SER A 161 78.02 5.95 26.24
N THR A 162 77.43 4.78 25.98
CA THR A 162 77.89 3.49 26.55
C THR A 162 79.25 3.07 26.00
N GLN A 163 79.52 3.27 24.70
CA GLN A 163 80.85 3.03 24.12
C GLN A 163 81.93 3.89 24.79
N ASN A 164 81.68 5.21 24.93
CA ASN A 164 82.59 6.12 25.63
C ASN A 164 82.84 5.70 27.10
N LEU A 165 81.82 5.16 27.78
CA LEU A 165 81.94 4.69 29.17
C LEU A 165 82.80 3.42 29.28
N GLU A 166 82.68 2.50 28.33
CA GLU A 166 83.47 1.27 28.28
C GLU A 166 84.92 1.55 27.88
N ASP A 167 85.16 2.45 26.91
CA ASP A 167 86.51 2.90 26.53
C ASP A 167 87.23 3.58 27.73
N LEU A 168 86.52 4.43 28.48
CA LEU A 168 87.04 5.05 29.71
C LEU A 168 87.33 4.01 30.81
N LYS A 169 86.46 3.00 30.96
CA LYS A 169 86.66 1.87 31.88
C LYS A 169 87.90 1.05 31.53
N ILE A 170 88.14 0.80 30.24
CA ILE A 170 89.38 0.18 29.74
C ILE A 170 90.61 1.05 30.07
N GLU A 171 90.52 2.38 29.94
CA GLU A 171 91.64 3.28 30.32
C GLU A 171 91.94 3.20 31.83
N TYR A 172 90.91 3.21 32.68
CA TYR A 172 91.07 3.06 34.13
C TYR A 172 91.59 1.69 34.56
N GLU A 173 91.15 0.61 33.91
CA GLU A 173 91.64 -0.74 34.19
C GLU A 173 93.12 -0.92 33.78
N ASN A 174 93.52 -0.32 32.66
CA ASN A 174 94.93 -0.24 32.27
C ASN A 174 95.77 0.56 33.28
N LYS A 175 95.32 1.75 33.71
CA LYS A 175 95.99 2.53 34.78
C LYS A 175 96.11 1.73 36.08
N LEU A 176 95.05 1.05 36.49
CA LEU A 176 95.03 0.20 37.68
C LEU A 176 96.04 -0.96 37.56
N ASN A 177 96.20 -1.55 36.38
CA ASN A 177 97.17 -2.63 36.14
C ASN A 177 98.62 -2.11 36.11
N VAL A 178 98.87 -0.89 35.62
CA VAL A 178 100.16 -0.19 35.78
C VAL A 178 100.46 0.03 37.27
N TYR A 179 99.54 0.61 38.04
CA TYR A 179 99.74 0.84 39.48
C TYR A 179 99.91 -0.46 40.27
N LYS A 180 99.25 -1.57 39.90
CA LYS A 180 99.54 -2.90 40.49
C LYS A 180 100.98 -3.33 40.22
N SER A 181 101.44 -3.22 38.97
CA SER A 181 102.82 -3.56 38.58
C SER A 181 103.86 -2.69 39.32
N GLU A 182 103.63 -1.39 39.43
CA GLU A 182 104.50 -0.49 40.20
C GLU A 182 104.51 -0.83 41.70
N ASN A 183 103.34 -1.14 42.27
CA ASN A 183 103.21 -1.53 43.67
C ASN A 183 103.89 -2.88 43.96
N ASP A 184 103.79 -3.86 43.06
CA ASP A 184 104.50 -5.14 43.20
C ASP A 184 106.02 -5.00 42.97
N GLN A 185 106.46 -4.11 42.08
CA GLN A 185 107.87 -3.71 41.98
C GLN A 185 108.36 -2.99 43.26
N LEU A 186 107.53 -2.16 43.89
CA LEU A 186 107.85 -1.50 45.16
C LEU A 186 107.90 -2.51 46.32
N LYS A 187 106.95 -3.45 46.41
CA LYS A 187 107.01 -4.57 47.37
C LYS A 187 108.28 -5.39 47.19
N GLN A 188 108.67 -5.70 45.95
CA GLN A 188 109.90 -6.44 45.67
C GLN A 188 111.13 -5.61 46.08
N LYS A 189 111.20 -4.32 45.73
CA LYS A 189 112.28 -3.42 46.21
C LYS A 189 112.33 -3.33 47.75
N ILE A 190 111.19 -3.26 48.44
CA ILE A 190 111.12 -3.27 49.91
C ILE A 190 111.64 -4.60 50.47
N LYS A 191 111.30 -5.72 49.83
CA LYS A 191 111.77 -7.06 50.20
C LYS A 191 113.28 -7.23 49.97
N ASP A 192 113.80 -6.68 48.87
CA ASP A 192 115.23 -6.67 48.56
C ASP A 192 116.01 -5.76 49.52
N LEU A 193 115.47 -4.57 49.85
CA LEU A 193 116.03 -3.66 50.85
C LEU A 193 116.01 -4.27 52.27
N ALA A 194 114.94 -4.99 52.63
CA ALA A 194 114.83 -5.71 53.90
C ALA A 194 115.80 -6.90 54.00
N LEU A 195 116.20 -7.49 52.87
CA LEU A 195 117.26 -8.49 52.79
C LEU A 195 118.68 -7.85 52.78
N ALA A 196 118.79 -6.56 52.46
CA ALA A 196 120.06 -5.89 52.20
C ALA A 196 120.63 -5.07 53.37
N ASN A 197 119.91 -4.87 54.50
CA ASN A 197 120.45 -4.05 55.59
C ASN A 197 120.11 -4.53 57.02
N LYS A 198 121.11 -4.42 57.91
CA LYS A 198 120.94 -4.48 59.36
C LYS A 198 121.03 -3.07 59.93
N ASN A 199 120.29 -2.83 61.03
CA ASN A 199 120.20 -1.61 61.83
C ASN A 199 119.17 -0.57 61.32
N ILE A 200 118.61 0.16 62.30
CA ILE A 200 117.35 0.92 62.25
C ILE A 200 117.65 2.39 62.63
N PRO A 201 116.90 3.37 62.09
CA PRO A 201 116.51 4.53 62.91
C PRO A 201 115.08 5.05 62.67
N ASP A 202 114.48 5.65 63.71
CA ASP A 202 113.09 6.13 63.76
C ASP A 202 112.86 7.53 63.15
N THR A 203 112.60 7.64 61.83
CA THR A 203 112.26 8.93 61.18
C THR A 203 111.14 8.88 60.11
N LEU A 204 110.07 8.11 60.33
CA LEU A 204 108.91 8.02 59.41
C LEU A 204 107.54 8.30 60.09
N ARG A 205 107.47 9.26 61.02
CA ARG A 205 106.23 9.58 61.74
C ARG A 205 105.28 10.53 61.00
N ASN A 206 105.78 11.39 60.10
CA ASN A 206 104.97 12.43 59.46
C ASN A 206 104.32 12.00 58.13
N THR A 207 104.84 10.97 57.46
CA THR A 207 104.26 10.46 56.20
C THR A 207 103.08 9.54 56.44
N THR A 208 103.10 8.75 57.52
CA THR A 208 102.02 7.81 57.84
C THR A 208 100.70 8.56 58.10
N GLN A 209 100.78 9.66 58.86
CA GLN A 209 99.61 10.48 59.20
C GLN A 209 98.94 11.13 57.98
N ASP A 210 99.72 11.57 56.97
CA ASP A 210 99.19 12.12 55.71
C ASP A 210 98.48 11.05 54.84
N TYR A 211 98.84 9.77 54.98
CA TYR A 211 98.07 8.66 54.39
C TYR A 211 96.86 8.28 55.24
N GLU A 212 96.95 8.31 56.57
CA GLU A 212 95.83 8.02 57.47
C GLU A 212 94.70 9.07 57.34
N GLU A 213 95.02 10.36 57.23
CA GLU A 213 94.04 11.42 56.94
C GLU A 213 93.35 11.22 55.57
N LYS A 214 94.08 10.74 54.56
CA LYS A 214 93.50 10.41 53.23
C LYS A 214 92.64 9.16 53.26
N ILE A 215 93.00 8.15 54.06
CA ILE A 215 92.18 6.96 54.27
C ILE A 215 90.86 7.35 54.93
N VAL A 216 90.89 8.15 56.01
CA VAL A 216 89.66 8.65 56.68
C VAL A 216 88.78 9.45 55.72
N ALA A 217 89.37 10.33 54.89
CA ALA A 217 88.61 11.09 53.89
C ALA A 217 87.95 10.19 52.82
N PHE A 218 88.61 9.12 52.38
CA PHE A 218 88.00 8.14 51.48
C PHE A 218 86.94 7.26 52.17
N GLU A 219 87.13 6.90 53.44
CA GLU A 219 86.12 6.17 54.22
C GLU A 219 84.84 7.01 54.42
N GLU A 220 84.97 8.32 54.66
CA GLU A 220 83.85 9.25 54.75
C GLU A 220 83.11 9.39 53.41
N GLN A 221 83.84 9.52 52.29
CA GLN A 221 83.25 9.51 50.94
C GLN A 221 82.53 8.20 50.62
N ILE A 222 83.10 7.05 50.98
CA ILE A 222 82.48 5.73 50.83
C ILE A 222 81.23 5.61 51.71
N SER A 223 81.22 6.22 52.90
CA SER A 223 80.05 6.30 53.78
C SER A 223 78.92 7.12 53.15
N GLY A 224 79.23 8.30 52.61
CA GLY A 224 78.27 9.15 51.90
C GLY A 224 77.67 8.46 50.66
N LEU A 225 78.49 7.82 49.84
CA LEU A 225 78.02 7.05 48.68
C LEU A 225 77.13 5.87 49.09
N LYS A 226 77.45 5.16 50.18
CA LYS A 226 76.59 4.10 50.73
C LYS A 226 75.24 4.63 51.22
N HIS A 227 75.18 5.86 51.75
CA HIS A 227 73.94 6.49 52.16
C HIS A 227 73.04 6.80 50.96
N ILE A 228 73.59 7.45 49.92
CA ILE A 228 72.88 7.76 48.67
C ILE A 228 72.34 6.48 48.00
N VAL A 229 73.15 5.41 47.95
CA VAL A 229 72.70 4.10 47.43
C VAL A 229 71.57 3.50 48.27
N HIS A 230 71.59 3.65 49.60
CA HIS A 230 70.49 3.22 50.48
C HIS A 230 69.21 4.03 50.28
N GLU A 231 69.33 5.33 50.00
CA GLU A 231 68.22 6.22 49.74
C GLU A 231 67.55 5.90 48.39
N LEU A 232 68.33 5.84 47.31
CA LEU A 232 67.86 5.41 45.99
C LEU A 232 67.27 3.98 46.02
N THR A 233 67.83 3.06 46.81
CA THR A 233 67.25 1.71 46.98
C THR A 233 65.88 1.78 47.67
N ARG A 234 65.71 2.65 48.66
CA ARG A 234 64.44 2.86 49.37
C ARG A 234 63.38 3.49 48.45
N GLU A 235 63.76 4.49 47.65
CA GLU A 235 62.87 5.13 46.68
C GLU A 235 62.39 4.13 45.62
N ASN A 236 63.30 3.34 45.04
CA ASN A 236 62.95 2.28 44.08
C ASN A 236 61.98 1.24 44.68
N VAL A 237 62.13 0.90 45.97
CA VAL A 237 61.17 0.02 46.68
C VAL A 237 59.81 0.70 46.89
N SER A 238 59.76 2.01 47.16
CA SER A 238 58.49 2.76 47.25
C SER A 238 57.77 2.81 45.90
N ILE A 239 58.49 3.19 44.84
CA ILE A 239 57.97 3.29 43.47
C ILE A 239 57.47 1.92 42.97
N ALA A 240 58.19 0.83 43.26
CA ALA A 240 57.71 -0.52 42.97
C ALA A 240 56.44 -0.89 43.75
N GLY A 241 56.31 -0.42 45.00
CA GLY A 241 55.10 -0.57 45.81
C GLY A 241 53.91 0.24 45.29
N GLU A 242 54.14 1.44 44.77
CA GLU A 242 53.14 2.32 44.17
C GLU A 242 52.65 1.79 42.82
N ASN A 243 53.57 1.39 41.93
CA ASN A 243 53.23 0.71 40.68
C ASN A 243 52.37 -0.54 40.92
N LYS A 244 52.66 -1.31 41.98
CA LYS A 244 51.85 -2.47 42.36
C LYS A 244 50.43 -2.11 42.83
N LYS A 245 50.22 -0.94 43.45
CA LYS A 245 48.88 -0.44 43.79
C LYS A 245 48.12 -0.03 42.52
N ILE A 246 48.76 0.75 41.65
CA ILE A 246 48.16 1.25 40.41
C ILE A 246 47.67 0.09 39.52
N LEU A 247 48.48 -0.98 39.37
CA LEU A 247 48.08 -2.18 38.64
C LEU A 247 46.85 -2.88 39.27
N ALA A 248 46.79 -2.96 40.60
CA ALA A 248 45.65 -3.55 41.33
C ALA A 248 44.38 -2.65 41.34
N GLU A 249 44.52 -1.37 41.03
CA GLU A 249 43.39 -0.44 40.81
C GLU A 249 42.91 -0.53 39.35
N GLN A 250 43.83 -0.65 38.38
CA GLN A 250 43.52 -0.92 36.98
C GLN A 250 42.77 -2.25 36.80
N GLU A 251 43.19 -3.32 37.50
CA GLU A 251 42.50 -4.62 37.51
C GLU A 251 41.05 -4.51 37.97
N LYS A 252 40.79 -3.80 39.06
CA LYS A 252 39.42 -3.54 39.58
C LYS A 252 38.59 -2.72 38.61
N LEU A 253 39.20 -1.73 37.94
CA LEU A 253 38.50 -0.88 36.97
C LEU A 253 38.09 -1.68 35.72
N MET A 254 38.93 -2.62 35.26
CA MET A 254 38.59 -3.52 34.14
C MET A 254 37.44 -4.47 34.51
N GLU A 255 37.44 -5.06 35.71
CA GLU A 255 36.35 -5.95 36.12
C GLU A 255 35.03 -5.16 36.32
N ALA A 256 35.10 -3.92 36.84
CA ALA A 256 33.94 -3.03 36.92
C ALA A 256 33.37 -2.66 35.54
N HIS A 257 34.22 -2.38 34.55
CA HIS A 257 33.80 -2.15 33.16
C HIS A 257 33.09 -3.37 32.57
N LYS A 258 33.70 -4.55 32.71
CA LYS A 258 33.14 -5.84 32.28
C LYS A 258 31.81 -6.18 32.97
N GLN A 259 31.62 -5.78 34.22
CA GLN A 259 30.34 -5.92 34.91
C GLN A 259 29.28 -4.99 34.30
N VAL A 260 29.59 -3.71 34.03
CA VAL A 260 28.67 -2.78 33.35
C VAL A 260 28.28 -3.28 31.96
N GLU A 261 29.25 -3.74 31.17
CA GLU A 261 29.02 -4.35 29.85
C GLU A 261 28.07 -5.56 29.92
N THR A 262 28.23 -6.40 30.95
CA THR A 262 27.36 -7.57 31.21
C THR A 262 25.94 -7.16 31.59
N GLU A 263 25.74 -6.11 32.40
CA GLU A 263 24.39 -5.62 32.73
C GLU A 263 23.73 -4.89 31.53
N CYS A 264 24.50 -4.19 30.69
CA CYS A 264 24.00 -3.60 29.45
C CYS A 264 23.47 -4.67 28.47
N LEU A 265 24.16 -5.80 28.34
CA LEU A 265 23.68 -6.93 27.52
C LEU A 265 22.34 -7.48 28.05
N LYS A 266 22.25 -7.80 29.35
CA LYS A 266 21.00 -8.27 29.98
C LYS A 266 19.83 -7.29 29.80
N LEU A 267 20.09 -5.98 29.87
CA LEU A 267 19.08 -4.95 29.66
C LEU A 267 18.58 -4.91 28.21
N MET A 268 19.41 -5.23 27.23
CA MET A 268 18.98 -5.38 25.83
C MET A 268 18.19 -6.66 25.62
N ASP A 269 18.63 -7.80 26.17
CA ASP A 269 17.90 -9.08 26.12
C ASP A 269 16.50 -8.94 26.75
N GLU A 270 16.39 -8.26 27.90
CA GLU A 270 15.13 -8.02 28.60
C GLU A 270 14.19 -7.07 27.83
N LEU A 271 14.73 -6.05 27.14
CA LEU A 271 13.95 -5.19 26.26
C LEU A 271 13.42 -5.97 25.03
N GLU A 272 14.23 -6.83 24.42
CA GLU A 272 13.79 -7.68 23.31
C GLU A 272 12.73 -8.72 23.75
N ARG A 273 12.88 -9.30 24.95
CA ARG A 273 11.86 -10.16 25.58
C ARG A 273 10.54 -9.40 25.82
N LEU A 274 10.59 -8.21 26.40
CA LEU A 274 9.39 -7.41 26.70
C LEU A 274 8.68 -6.93 25.42
N HIS A 275 9.41 -6.56 24.37
CA HIS A 275 8.81 -6.28 23.05
C HIS A 275 8.15 -7.53 22.44
N SER A 276 8.78 -8.70 22.56
CA SER A 276 8.24 -9.97 22.07
C SER A 276 6.98 -10.43 22.83
N GLU A 277 6.93 -10.22 24.14
CA GLU A 277 5.76 -10.54 24.97
C GLU A 277 4.61 -9.55 24.73
N SER A 278 4.90 -8.26 24.55
CA SER A 278 3.90 -7.24 24.25
C SER A 278 3.13 -7.52 22.94
N LEU A 279 3.78 -8.13 21.95
CA LEU A 279 3.16 -8.46 20.65
C LEU A 279 2.21 -9.67 20.71
N ASN A 280 2.35 -10.54 21.72
CA ASN A 280 1.51 -11.72 21.89
C ASN A 280 0.39 -11.53 22.95
N GLY A 281 0.35 -10.37 23.62
CA GLY A 281 -0.42 -10.17 24.85
C GLY A 281 -1.86 -9.62 24.73
N GLN A 282 -2.32 -9.20 23.55
CA GLN A 282 -3.62 -8.52 23.39
C GLN A 282 -4.67 -9.32 22.61
N GLY A 283 -5.22 -10.32 23.29
CA GLY A 283 -6.52 -10.90 22.94
C GLY A 283 -7.67 -9.95 23.29
N VAL A 284 -8.39 -9.50 22.27
CA VAL A 284 -9.70 -8.82 22.26
C VAL A 284 -10.41 -8.64 23.61
N LEU A 285 -10.64 -7.39 24.02
CA LEU A 285 -11.87 -7.00 24.74
C LEU A 285 -12.26 -5.56 24.42
N SER A 286 -13.44 -5.39 23.83
CA SER A 286 -14.10 -4.10 23.63
C SER A 286 -14.80 -3.64 24.91
N LEU A 287 -14.90 -2.32 25.14
CA LEU A 287 -16.11 -1.68 25.68
C LEU A 287 -16.07 -0.14 25.53
N THR A 288 -17.24 0.45 25.32
CA THR A 288 -17.45 1.90 25.13
C THR A 288 -17.81 2.62 26.45
N PRO A 289 -17.47 3.91 26.61
CA PRO A 289 -17.82 4.69 27.80
C PRO A 289 -19.21 5.37 27.70
N PRO A 290 -19.98 5.44 28.79
CA PRO A 290 -21.06 6.41 28.99
C PRO A 290 -20.58 7.63 29.82
N GLU A 291 -21.37 8.73 29.78
CA GLU A 291 -21.08 10.00 30.47
C GLU A 291 -21.82 10.16 31.82
N ASP A 292 -21.67 11.34 32.43
CA ASP A 292 -22.41 11.89 33.58
C ASP A 292 -22.23 11.19 34.96
N SER A 293 -22.05 11.91 36.07
CA SER A 293 -22.67 13.20 36.42
C SER A 293 -21.90 13.96 37.53
N PHE A 294 -22.30 15.22 37.74
CA PHE A 294 -21.80 16.10 38.81
C PHE A 294 -22.18 15.61 40.22
N ASN A 295 -21.30 15.82 41.20
CA ASN A 295 -21.73 16.54 42.40
C ASN A 295 -20.60 17.32 43.09
N ILE A 296 -20.89 18.55 43.51
CA ILE A 296 -20.05 19.34 44.41
C ILE A 296 -20.90 19.61 45.66
N ASN A 297 -20.39 19.25 46.83
CA ASN A 297 -20.64 19.98 48.06
C ASN A 297 -19.59 19.57 49.11
N GLY A 298 -19.08 20.55 49.84
CA GLY A 298 -18.31 20.34 51.06
C GLY A 298 -18.88 21.20 52.18
N ILE A 299 -18.55 20.87 53.43
CA ILE A 299 -18.75 21.73 54.61
C ILE A 299 -17.75 21.28 55.69
N LYS A 300 -17.37 22.20 56.58
CA LYS A 300 -16.50 21.95 57.75
C LYS A 300 -17.36 21.70 58.99
N SER A 301 -16.91 20.83 59.91
CA SER A 301 -17.12 21.04 61.35
C SER A 301 -16.26 20.11 62.21
N GLU A 302 -15.94 20.60 63.40
CA GLU A 302 -14.94 20.14 64.36
C GLU A 302 -15.35 18.93 65.24
N GLY A 303 -14.35 18.34 65.91
CA GLY A 303 -14.48 17.67 67.21
C GLY A 303 -14.59 16.14 67.20
N ASN A 304 -14.30 15.44 68.31
CA ASN A 304 -13.44 15.75 69.47
C ASN A 304 -13.31 14.46 70.32
N GLN A 305 -12.14 14.20 70.95
CA GLN A 305 -11.96 13.21 72.04
C GLN A 305 -12.22 11.72 71.67
N GLU A 306 -11.73 10.69 72.37
CA GLU A 306 -10.79 10.53 73.51
C GLU A 306 -9.87 9.30 73.15
N SER A 307 -9.04 8.63 73.97
CA SER A 307 -8.75 8.63 75.41
C SER A 307 -7.26 8.34 75.73
N SER A 308 -6.94 8.39 77.02
CA SER A 308 -5.70 7.97 77.67
C SER A 308 -5.68 6.48 78.04
N GLU A 309 -4.50 5.87 78.21
CA GLU A 309 -3.93 5.48 79.53
C GLU A 309 -2.52 4.85 79.45
N ASP A 310 -1.87 4.71 80.61
CA ASP A 310 -0.42 4.54 80.81
C ASP A 310 0.16 3.12 80.60
N THR A 311 1.49 3.05 80.46
CA THR A 311 2.35 2.20 81.33
C THR A 311 3.78 2.75 81.37
N GLN A 312 4.37 2.87 82.57
CA GLN A 312 5.76 3.31 82.78
C GLN A 312 6.76 2.15 82.92
N SER A 313 7.94 2.28 82.30
CA SER A 313 9.26 1.87 82.83
C SER A 313 10.38 2.43 81.93
N GLY A 314 11.58 2.77 82.40
CA GLY A 314 12.07 2.87 83.78
C GLY A 314 13.60 2.98 83.81
N GLU A 315 14.15 3.99 84.50
CA GLU A 315 15.59 4.22 84.75
C GLU A 315 16.46 4.48 83.47
N ALA A 316 17.57 5.22 83.49
CA ALA A 316 18.39 5.74 84.58
C ALA A 316 18.93 7.16 84.28
N SER A 317 19.49 7.83 85.29
CA SER A 317 20.12 9.15 85.14
C SER A 317 21.62 9.05 84.84
N LEU A 318 22.08 9.71 83.78
CA LEU A 318 23.44 10.22 83.68
C LEU A 318 23.40 11.67 83.16
N GLN A 319 23.95 12.59 83.94
CA GLN A 319 24.33 13.91 83.46
C GLN A 319 25.68 13.78 82.73
N ASP A 320 25.77 14.26 81.50
CA ASP A 320 27.06 14.43 80.83
C ASP A 320 27.15 15.78 80.13
N ASN A 321 28.27 16.48 80.33
CA ASN A 321 28.42 17.87 79.92
C ASN A 321 29.04 17.99 78.53
N ASN A 322 28.23 18.03 77.46
CA ASN A 322 28.70 18.32 76.10
C ASN A 322 27.64 18.99 75.18
N GLY A 323 26.84 19.90 75.73
CA GLY A 323 25.65 20.48 75.09
C GLY A 323 25.87 21.54 73.98
N GLN A 324 27.04 21.65 73.34
CA GLN A 324 27.33 22.76 72.41
C GLN A 324 27.97 22.42 71.06
N GLN A 325 28.21 21.14 70.74
CA GLN A 325 28.62 20.72 69.38
C GLN A 325 27.54 19.87 68.68
N THR A 326 26.94 18.92 69.39
CA THR A 326 25.94 17.97 68.84
C THR A 326 24.71 18.64 68.24
N GLY A 327 24.20 19.72 68.83
CA GLY A 327 23.02 20.44 68.33
C GLY A 327 23.24 21.15 66.98
N GLY A 328 24.48 21.55 66.68
CA GLY A 328 24.85 22.14 65.40
C GLY A 328 24.84 21.10 64.28
N ASP A 329 25.47 19.94 64.52
CA ASP A 329 25.49 18.84 63.55
C ASP A 329 24.11 18.19 63.37
N LEU A 330 23.28 18.09 64.42
CA LEU A 330 21.90 17.62 64.30
C LEU A 330 21.07 18.57 63.40
N SER A 331 21.17 19.88 63.61
CA SER A 331 20.50 20.89 62.79
C SER A 331 20.98 20.87 61.33
N ARG A 332 22.29 20.65 61.13
CA ARG A 332 22.91 20.51 59.81
C ARG A 332 22.44 19.25 59.09
N LEU A 333 22.38 18.11 59.78
CA LEU A 333 21.84 16.85 59.27
C LEU A 333 20.36 17.00 58.89
N GLN A 334 19.55 17.67 59.71
CA GLN A 334 18.13 17.89 59.42
C GLN A 334 17.91 18.84 58.23
N SER A 335 18.76 19.86 58.06
CA SER A 335 18.77 20.69 56.86
C SER A 335 19.14 19.87 55.62
N LEU A 336 20.18 19.03 55.69
CA LEU A 336 20.62 18.16 54.60
C LEU A 336 19.53 17.13 54.23
N LEU A 337 18.81 16.60 55.22
CA LEU A 337 17.70 15.68 55.03
C LEU A 337 16.54 16.36 54.28
N ASN A 338 16.15 17.58 54.68
CA ASN A 338 15.13 18.36 53.98
C ASN A 338 15.56 18.74 52.55
N GLU A 339 16.84 19.03 52.32
CA GLU A 339 17.38 19.27 50.97
C GLU A 339 17.31 18.00 50.10
N LYS A 340 17.64 16.83 50.66
CA LYS A 340 17.53 15.55 49.93
C LYS A 340 16.08 15.12 49.70
N GLN A 341 15.19 15.38 50.66
CA GLN A 341 13.75 15.16 50.54
C GLN A 341 13.17 16.00 49.40
N THR A 342 13.48 17.29 49.35
CA THR A 342 12.99 18.19 48.27
C THR A 342 13.66 17.91 46.91
N GLN A 343 14.90 17.39 46.87
CA GLN A 343 15.51 16.86 45.65
C GLN A 343 14.79 15.59 45.15
N LEU A 344 14.45 14.66 46.04
CA LEU A 344 13.67 13.45 45.73
C LEU A 344 12.26 13.78 45.23
N GLU A 345 11.56 14.72 45.88
CA GLU A 345 10.23 15.17 45.46
C GLU A 345 10.26 15.85 44.08
N ARG A 346 11.32 16.61 43.78
CA ARG A 346 11.52 17.22 42.45
C ARG A 346 11.76 16.16 41.35
N LEU A 347 12.64 15.19 41.60
CA LEU A 347 12.89 14.06 40.70
C LEU A 347 11.63 13.21 40.49
N SER A 348 10.94 12.87 41.57
CA SER A 348 9.66 12.16 41.53
C SER A 348 8.61 12.91 40.72
N SER A 349 8.49 14.23 40.90
CA SER A 349 7.58 15.07 40.11
C SER A 349 7.92 15.03 38.62
N MET A 350 9.21 15.15 38.26
CA MET A 350 9.69 15.06 36.87
C MET A 350 9.38 13.71 36.22
N HIS A 351 9.74 12.59 36.88
CA HIS A 351 9.41 11.26 36.37
C HIS A 351 7.88 11.06 36.26
N ASN A 352 7.10 11.60 37.20
CA ASN A 352 5.63 11.54 37.12
C ASN A 352 5.04 12.41 35.99
N SER A 353 5.69 13.48 35.53
CA SER A 353 5.32 14.15 34.27
C SER A 353 5.71 13.32 33.04
N GLU A 354 6.94 12.79 33.01
CA GLU A 354 7.45 11.99 31.89
C GLU A 354 6.63 10.72 31.65
N ILE A 355 6.29 9.97 32.71
CA ILE A 355 5.40 8.80 32.65
C ILE A 355 4.02 9.18 32.11
N ARG A 356 3.49 10.38 32.42
CA ARG A 356 2.21 10.86 31.88
C ARG A 356 2.31 11.22 30.40
N GLU A 357 3.42 11.83 29.96
CA GLU A 357 3.66 12.08 28.54
C GLU A 357 3.86 10.80 27.73
N LEU A 358 4.62 9.83 28.26
CA LEU A 358 4.84 8.54 27.61
C LEU A 358 3.53 7.76 27.48
N ARG A 359 2.72 7.68 28.55
CA ARG A 359 1.39 7.07 28.49
C ARG A 359 0.46 7.76 27.48
N LYS A 360 0.54 9.09 27.36
CA LYS A 360 -0.21 9.82 26.31
C LYS A 360 0.29 9.44 24.91
N LYS A 361 1.62 9.48 24.67
CA LYS A 361 2.24 9.11 23.39
C LYS A 361 1.86 7.69 22.96
N VAL A 362 1.90 6.72 23.89
CA VAL A 362 1.43 5.35 23.65
C VAL A 362 -0.05 5.34 23.27
N SER A 363 -0.92 5.97 24.06
CA SER A 363 -2.36 5.97 23.77
C SER A 363 -2.73 6.69 22.46
N ASP A 364 -1.97 7.70 22.03
CA ASP A 364 -2.20 8.37 20.76
C ASP A 364 -1.64 7.56 19.57
N LEU A 365 -0.57 6.78 19.76
CA LEU A 365 -0.07 5.79 18.80
C LEU A 365 -1.04 4.59 18.66
N GLU A 366 -1.56 4.04 19.76
CA GLU A 366 -2.59 2.99 19.77
C GLU A 366 -3.81 3.42 18.95
N LYS A 367 -4.35 4.61 19.21
CA LYS A 367 -5.46 5.19 18.43
C LYS A 367 -5.11 5.39 16.95
N SER A 368 -3.85 5.72 16.64
CA SER A 368 -3.40 5.83 15.25
C SER A 368 -3.38 4.47 14.55
N LYS A 369 -2.80 3.44 15.19
CA LYS A 369 -2.73 2.09 14.64
C LYS A 369 -4.09 1.40 14.57
N GLN A 370 -5.01 1.66 15.50
CA GLN A 370 -6.38 1.15 15.39
C GLN A 370 -7.12 1.74 14.18
N ARG A 371 -6.89 3.01 13.82
CA ARG A 371 -7.45 3.59 12.58
C ARG A 371 -6.85 2.95 11.33
N GLU A 372 -5.54 2.72 11.33
CA GLU A 372 -4.81 2.05 10.25
C GLU A 372 -5.34 0.62 10.02
N ILE A 373 -5.51 -0.16 11.10
CA ILE A 373 -6.14 -1.49 11.08
C ILE A 373 -7.59 -1.41 10.56
N ASN A 374 -8.39 -0.46 11.04
CA ASN A 374 -9.78 -0.31 10.59
C ASN A 374 -9.89 0.08 9.11
N MET A 375 -8.93 0.84 8.58
CA MET A 375 -8.84 1.12 7.14
C MET A 375 -8.44 -0.12 6.35
N LEU A 376 -7.39 -0.83 6.77
CA LEU A 376 -6.94 -2.07 6.10
C LEU A 376 -8.04 -3.14 6.09
N ASN A 377 -8.79 -3.31 7.17
CA ASN A 377 -9.93 -4.24 7.22
C ASN A 377 -11.06 -3.85 6.26
N LYS A 378 -11.27 -2.55 6.00
CA LYS A 378 -12.24 -2.08 5.00
C LYS A 378 -11.73 -2.32 3.58
N ASP A 379 -10.47 -2.01 3.31
CA ASP A 379 -9.83 -2.24 2.01
C ASP A 379 -9.78 -3.76 1.68
N VAL A 380 -9.58 -4.62 2.68
CA VAL A 380 -9.70 -6.09 2.56
C VAL A 380 -11.12 -6.51 2.20
N ALA A 381 -12.15 -6.03 2.91
CA ALA A 381 -13.54 -6.38 2.60
C ALA A 381 -13.99 -5.91 1.19
N GLU A 382 -13.48 -4.77 0.71
CA GLU A 382 -13.70 -4.30 -0.67
C GLU A 382 -12.99 -5.20 -1.70
N LEU A 383 -11.79 -5.71 -1.39
CA LEU A 383 -11.09 -6.68 -2.23
C LEU A 383 -11.76 -8.05 -2.23
N GLU A 384 -12.25 -8.53 -1.09
CA GLU A 384 -13.00 -9.79 -0.96
C GLU A 384 -14.27 -9.76 -1.81
N SER A 385 -15.09 -8.70 -1.72
CA SER A 385 -16.28 -8.54 -2.55
C SER A 385 -15.96 -8.42 -4.05
N LEU A 386 -14.84 -7.79 -4.41
CA LEU A 386 -14.35 -7.76 -5.80
C LEU A 386 -13.88 -9.14 -6.31
N ILE A 387 -13.32 -9.98 -5.43
CA ILE A 387 -12.94 -11.36 -5.74
C ILE A 387 -14.18 -12.24 -5.91
N GLU A 388 -15.16 -12.15 -5.01
CA GLU A 388 -16.45 -12.84 -5.13
C GLU A 388 -17.14 -12.48 -6.45
N SER A 389 -17.28 -11.18 -6.76
CA SER A 389 -17.89 -10.70 -8.01
C SER A 389 -17.16 -11.19 -9.26
N LYS A 390 -15.83 -11.38 -9.18
CA LYS A 390 -15.04 -12.00 -10.26
C LYS A 390 -15.32 -13.49 -10.39
N ILE A 391 -15.34 -14.24 -9.28
CA ILE A 391 -15.59 -15.69 -9.27
C ILE A 391 -16.97 -16.01 -9.86
N PHE A 392 -18.02 -15.26 -9.49
CA PHE A 392 -19.35 -15.46 -10.08
C PHE A 392 -19.34 -15.22 -11.60
N ARG A 393 -18.76 -14.12 -12.08
CA ARG A 393 -18.65 -13.83 -13.51
C ARG A 393 -17.78 -14.83 -14.27
N GLU A 394 -16.75 -15.39 -13.63
CA GLU A 394 -15.90 -16.43 -14.22
C GLU A 394 -16.70 -17.73 -14.37
N ALA A 395 -17.49 -18.12 -13.37
CA ALA A 395 -18.40 -19.26 -13.44
C ALA A 395 -19.51 -19.09 -14.51
N ASP A 396 -20.12 -17.90 -14.63
CA ASP A 396 -21.10 -17.58 -15.68
C ASP A 396 -20.51 -17.80 -17.08
N LEU A 397 -19.26 -17.34 -17.28
CA LEU A 397 -18.53 -17.47 -18.54
C LEU A 397 -18.08 -18.91 -18.81
N GLU A 398 -17.67 -19.66 -17.78
CA GLU A 398 -17.39 -21.09 -17.91
C GLU A 398 -18.63 -21.89 -18.31
N GLU A 399 -19.82 -21.57 -17.76
CA GLU A 399 -21.05 -22.24 -18.19
C GLU A 399 -21.42 -21.89 -19.64
N GLU A 400 -21.29 -20.62 -20.06
CA GLU A 400 -21.53 -20.21 -21.45
C GLU A 400 -20.57 -20.93 -22.42
N ILE A 401 -19.28 -21.00 -22.07
CA ILE A 401 -18.27 -21.76 -22.83
C ILE A 401 -18.65 -23.25 -22.89
N GLN A 402 -19.12 -23.85 -21.79
CA GLN A 402 -19.60 -25.24 -21.81
C GLN A 402 -20.85 -25.42 -22.67
N ARG A 403 -21.81 -24.48 -22.63
CA ARG A 403 -23.02 -24.54 -23.47
C ARG A 403 -22.65 -24.49 -24.95
N GLU A 404 -21.75 -23.59 -25.36
CA GLU A 404 -21.31 -23.54 -26.76
C GLU A 404 -20.36 -24.68 -27.16
N GLN A 405 -19.60 -25.27 -26.24
CA GLN A 405 -18.90 -26.54 -26.51
C GLN A 405 -19.87 -27.70 -26.78
N ARG A 406 -20.98 -27.79 -26.02
CA ARG A 406 -22.05 -28.79 -26.26
C ARG A 406 -22.74 -28.55 -27.62
N ASN A 407 -23.08 -27.30 -27.95
CA ASN A 407 -23.66 -26.94 -29.25
C ASN A 407 -22.70 -27.24 -30.41
N SER A 408 -21.43 -26.82 -30.29
CA SER A 408 -20.39 -27.09 -31.29
C SER A 408 -20.16 -28.59 -31.49
N LYS A 409 -20.29 -29.42 -30.43
CA LYS A 409 -20.27 -30.88 -30.57
C LYS A 409 -21.50 -31.38 -31.34
N ARG A 410 -22.71 -30.99 -30.92
CA ARG A 410 -23.96 -31.43 -31.57
C ARG A 410 -23.95 -31.13 -33.08
N LEU A 411 -23.54 -29.91 -33.46
CA LEU A 411 -23.43 -29.51 -34.87
C LEU A 411 -22.35 -30.28 -35.63
N LYS A 412 -21.26 -30.72 -34.99
CA LYS A 412 -20.25 -31.60 -35.62
C LYS A 412 -20.80 -33.01 -35.82
N ASP A 413 -21.47 -33.55 -34.81
CA ASP A 413 -22.11 -34.87 -34.88
C ASP A 413 -23.18 -34.88 -36.01
N GLU A 414 -24.01 -33.83 -36.09
CA GLU A 414 -25.03 -33.59 -37.13
C GLU A 414 -24.43 -33.40 -38.54
N ILE A 415 -23.30 -32.69 -38.67
CA ILE A 415 -22.57 -32.55 -39.94
C ILE A 415 -22.00 -33.90 -40.42
N GLU A 416 -21.51 -34.74 -39.51
CA GLU A 416 -20.95 -36.04 -39.89
C GLU A 416 -22.07 -37.05 -40.25
N GLU A 417 -23.21 -37.04 -39.55
CA GLU A 417 -24.39 -37.83 -39.96
C GLU A 417 -24.86 -37.43 -41.38
N LEU A 418 -24.96 -36.13 -41.67
CA LEU A 418 -25.32 -35.64 -43.02
C LEU A 418 -24.28 -36.05 -44.08
N ARG A 419 -22.99 -36.18 -43.72
CA ARG A 419 -21.94 -36.68 -44.61
C ARG A 419 -22.07 -38.18 -44.87
N GLU A 420 -22.40 -38.97 -43.85
CA GLU A 420 -22.69 -40.40 -44.01
C GLU A 420 -23.90 -40.60 -44.92
N GLN A 421 -25.02 -39.90 -44.66
CA GLN A 421 -26.21 -39.92 -45.53
C GLN A 421 -25.87 -39.53 -46.98
N ILE A 422 -25.08 -38.48 -47.21
CA ILE A 422 -24.62 -38.09 -48.56
C ILE A 422 -23.76 -39.19 -49.21
N ASN A 423 -22.95 -39.91 -48.45
CA ASN A 423 -22.11 -41.00 -48.97
C ASN A 423 -22.91 -42.29 -49.23
N GLU A 424 -23.97 -42.58 -48.46
CA GLU A 424 -24.95 -43.62 -48.79
C GLU A 424 -25.75 -43.27 -50.06
N ILE A 425 -26.16 -42.01 -50.23
CA ILE A 425 -26.82 -41.51 -51.45
C ILE A 425 -25.89 -41.63 -52.68
N LYS A 426 -24.59 -41.36 -52.54
CA LYS A 426 -23.60 -41.62 -53.62
C LYS A 426 -23.42 -43.11 -53.90
N SER A 427 -23.40 -43.95 -52.86
CA SER A 427 -23.18 -45.40 -52.98
C SER A 427 -24.38 -46.14 -53.58
N SER A 428 -25.60 -45.64 -53.35
CA SER A 428 -26.84 -46.15 -53.95
C SER A 428 -27.06 -45.62 -55.38
N ASN A 429 -26.68 -44.36 -55.67
CA ASN A 429 -26.71 -43.79 -57.03
C ASN A 429 -25.46 -44.16 -57.86
N GLY A 430 -25.21 -45.46 -58.03
CA GLY A 430 -24.07 -46.01 -58.76
C GLY A 430 -24.08 -45.80 -60.30
N ALA A 431 -24.52 -44.64 -60.82
CA ALA A 431 -24.56 -44.37 -62.27
C ALA A 431 -24.67 -42.87 -62.71
N THR A 432 -23.83 -41.94 -62.24
CA THR A 432 -23.61 -40.64 -62.95
C THR A 432 -22.21 -40.07 -62.76
N ASN A 433 -21.30 -40.34 -63.70
CA ASN A 433 -19.99 -39.69 -63.79
C ASN A 433 -20.09 -38.34 -64.52
N VAL A 434 -19.88 -37.21 -63.85
CA VAL A 434 -19.47 -35.95 -64.50
C VAL A 434 -18.59 -35.12 -63.54
N LEU A 435 -17.50 -34.53 -64.07
CA LEU A 435 -16.66 -33.48 -63.45
C LEU A 435 -15.87 -33.83 -62.18
N GLU A 436 -14.84 -34.68 -62.32
CA GLU A 436 -13.63 -34.60 -61.48
C GLU A 436 -12.39 -34.24 -62.33
N ALA A 437 -12.22 -32.93 -62.54
CA ALA A 437 -11.03 -32.20 -62.96
C ALA A 437 -11.37 -30.72 -62.75
N THR A 438 -10.60 -29.85 -62.08
CA THR A 438 -9.13 -29.74 -61.93
C THR A 438 -8.92 -28.96 -60.62
N LEU A 439 -7.97 -29.24 -59.71
CA LEU A 439 -6.55 -28.90 -59.80
C LEU A 439 -5.78 -29.54 -58.63
N VAL A 440 -4.72 -30.29 -58.94
CA VAL A 440 -3.57 -30.49 -58.05
C VAL A 440 -2.36 -29.97 -58.81
N GLY A 441 -1.62 -29.01 -58.23
CA GLY A 441 -0.47 -28.40 -58.90
C GLY A 441 0.03 -27.14 -58.18
N ASP A 442 1.03 -27.35 -57.33
CA ASP A 442 2.14 -26.46 -56.94
C ASP A 442 1.92 -24.94 -56.70
N GLY A 443 2.47 -24.46 -55.59
CA GLY A 443 2.63 -23.03 -55.30
C GLY A 443 4.09 -22.54 -55.40
N ILE A 444 4.55 -21.90 -54.31
CA ILE A 444 5.90 -21.35 -54.07
C ILE A 444 6.22 -19.98 -54.75
N ILE A 445 6.86 -19.11 -53.96
CA ILE A 445 7.59 -17.85 -54.27
C ILE A 445 6.77 -16.54 -54.24
N SER A 446 6.96 -15.81 -53.14
CA SER A 446 6.68 -14.38 -52.95
C SER A 446 7.75 -13.48 -53.60
N ASN A 447 7.42 -12.22 -53.91
CA ASN A 447 8.10 -11.04 -53.33
C ASN A 447 7.53 -9.68 -53.81
N ASN A 448 7.90 -8.61 -53.10
CA ASN A 448 7.27 -7.27 -53.14
C ASN A 448 8.08 -6.19 -53.91
N ASN A 449 7.42 -5.02 -54.09
CA ASN A 449 7.97 -3.66 -54.27
C ASN A 449 8.59 -3.24 -55.61
N SER A 450 7.92 -2.34 -56.37
CA SER A 450 8.21 -0.87 -56.29
C SER A 450 7.52 0.02 -57.36
N VAL A 451 6.80 1.05 -56.90
CA VAL A 451 6.85 2.47 -57.34
C VAL A 451 6.76 2.84 -58.85
N LYS A 452 5.55 3.29 -59.28
CA LYS A 452 5.16 4.59 -59.96
C LYS A 452 6.01 5.20 -61.13
N PRO A 453 5.47 6.17 -61.92
CA PRO A 453 4.07 6.53 -62.24
C PRO A 453 3.77 6.75 -63.76
N ILE A 454 2.51 6.62 -64.17
CA ILE A 454 1.96 7.30 -65.37
C ILE A 454 0.55 7.85 -65.02
N GLU A 455 0.19 9.00 -65.56
CA GLU A 455 -1.09 9.70 -65.29
C GLU A 455 -2.23 9.35 -66.27
N LYS A 456 -3.47 9.68 -65.86
CA LYS A 456 -4.64 10.00 -66.71
C LYS A 456 -5.21 8.88 -67.60
N LEU A 457 -6.08 8.07 -66.98
CA LEU A 457 -7.46 7.94 -67.44
C LEU A 457 -8.42 8.14 -66.24
N LYS A 458 -9.67 8.52 -66.52
CA LYS A 458 -10.67 8.93 -65.52
C LYS A 458 -11.69 7.82 -65.24
N GLU A 459 -12.03 7.70 -63.95
CA GLU A 459 -13.39 7.49 -63.43
C GLU A 459 -14.30 6.49 -64.17
N ASN A 460 -14.33 5.24 -63.68
CA ASN A 460 -15.51 4.70 -62.98
C ASN A 460 -15.20 3.33 -62.38
N GLY A 461 -14.60 3.32 -61.18
CA GLY A 461 -14.30 2.10 -60.43
C GLY A 461 -15.36 1.82 -59.37
N THR A 462 -16.31 0.94 -59.68
CA THR A 462 -17.22 0.35 -58.67
C THR A 462 -16.55 -0.83 -58.01
N SER A 463 -15.65 -0.57 -57.05
CA SER A 463 -15.25 -1.61 -56.09
C SER A 463 -16.47 -1.90 -55.22
N GLY A 464 -17.01 -3.11 -55.29
CA GLY A 464 -18.07 -3.54 -54.38
C GLY A 464 -17.55 -3.47 -52.93
N LEU A 465 -18.32 -2.83 -52.04
CA LEU A 465 -18.08 -2.94 -50.61
C LEU A 465 -18.53 -4.35 -50.20
N TYR A 466 -17.62 -5.15 -49.65
CA TYR A 466 -17.92 -6.50 -49.17
C TYR A 466 -18.04 -6.49 -47.65
N CYS A 467 -19.12 -7.05 -47.14
CA CYS A 467 -19.37 -7.14 -45.70
C CYS A 467 -18.93 -8.50 -45.16
N GLU A 468 -17.80 -8.52 -44.45
CA GLU A 468 -17.20 -9.73 -43.87
C GLU A 468 -18.07 -10.40 -42.77
N ILE A 469 -19.13 -9.74 -42.28
CA ILE A 469 -20.00 -10.27 -41.21
C ILE A 469 -21.23 -11.01 -41.74
N CYS A 470 -21.65 -10.76 -42.98
CA CYS A 470 -22.76 -11.45 -43.63
C CYS A 470 -22.39 -12.07 -45.00
N GLU A 471 -21.11 -12.00 -45.37
CA GLU A 471 -20.51 -12.54 -46.59
C GLU A 471 -21.18 -12.07 -47.89
N GLN A 472 -21.63 -10.81 -47.92
CA GLN A 472 -22.35 -10.22 -49.07
C GLN A 472 -21.68 -8.96 -49.61
N GLU A 473 -21.61 -8.88 -50.95
CA GLU A 473 -21.24 -7.67 -51.68
C GLU A 473 -22.37 -6.63 -51.69
N GLY A 474 -21.99 -5.36 -51.73
CA GLY A 474 -22.88 -4.20 -51.88
C GLY A 474 -22.94 -3.26 -50.66
N HIS A 475 -22.33 -3.61 -49.52
CA HIS A 475 -22.37 -2.76 -48.32
C HIS A 475 -21.17 -2.95 -47.38
N ASP A 476 -20.98 -1.96 -46.50
CA ASP A 476 -19.98 -1.91 -45.43
C ASP A 476 -20.50 -2.63 -44.15
N ILE A 477 -19.60 -3.13 -43.32
CA ILE A 477 -19.85 -3.64 -41.95
C ILE A 477 -20.78 -2.72 -41.14
N ILE A 478 -20.56 -1.40 -41.19
CA ILE A 478 -21.35 -0.37 -40.48
C ILE A 478 -22.79 -0.31 -41.01
N SER A 479 -23.02 -0.74 -42.25
CA SER A 479 -24.35 -0.83 -42.88
C SER A 479 -24.94 -2.24 -42.83
N CYS A 480 -24.32 -3.19 -42.10
CA CYS A 480 -24.71 -4.59 -42.09
C CYS A 480 -26.05 -4.81 -41.37
N LYS A 481 -27.08 -5.15 -42.16
CA LYS A 481 -28.43 -5.40 -41.62
C LYS A 481 -28.53 -6.66 -40.74
N ALA A 482 -27.54 -7.56 -40.81
CA ALA A 482 -27.43 -8.69 -39.89
C ALA A 482 -26.90 -8.29 -38.49
N VAL A 483 -26.19 -7.16 -38.39
CA VAL A 483 -25.69 -6.60 -37.11
C VAL A 483 -26.70 -5.62 -36.50
N PHE A 484 -27.43 -4.87 -37.33
CA PHE A 484 -28.29 -3.75 -36.90
C PHE A 484 -29.80 -3.96 -37.14
N GLY A 485 -30.24 -5.19 -37.41
CA GLY A 485 -31.66 -5.56 -37.44
C GLY A 485 -32.20 -5.84 -36.02
N SER A 486 -33.17 -5.11 -35.48
CA SER A 486 -33.94 -4.00 -36.05
C SER A 486 -34.49 -3.08 -34.96
N ASN A 487 -34.58 -1.75 -35.22
CA ASN A 487 -35.67 -0.93 -34.66
C ASN A 487 -35.86 0.42 -35.38
N SER A 488 -36.61 0.42 -36.49
CA SER A 488 -37.40 1.56 -36.97
C SER A 488 -38.34 1.14 -38.11
N ALA A 489 -39.64 1.13 -37.82
CA ALA A 489 -40.81 1.49 -38.64
C ALA A 489 -40.67 1.62 -40.20
N ASN A 490 -41.63 1.22 -41.04
CA ASN A 490 -43.06 0.95 -40.76
C ASN A 490 -43.77 0.12 -41.87
N ILE A 491 -44.81 -0.61 -41.46
CA ILE A 491 -46.12 -0.88 -42.13
C ILE A 491 -46.17 -0.99 -43.67
N THR A 492 -46.55 -2.18 -44.16
CA THR A 492 -47.77 -2.37 -44.99
C THR A 492 -48.31 -3.79 -44.79
N GLU A 493 -49.63 -3.94 -44.67
CA GLU A 493 -50.31 -5.25 -44.65
C GLU A 493 -50.59 -5.73 -46.08
N ASP A 494 -50.61 -7.05 -46.31
CA ASP A 494 -51.79 -7.68 -46.93
C ASP A 494 -51.85 -9.21 -46.67
N LYS A 495 -53.00 -9.84 -46.95
CA LYS A 495 -53.29 -11.25 -46.61
C LYS A 495 -53.58 -12.10 -47.86
N ALA A 496 -53.05 -13.34 -47.92
CA ALA A 496 -53.86 -14.58 -48.09
C ALA A 496 -53.06 -15.88 -48.41
N ALA A 497 -53.51 -16.97 -47.77
CA ALA A 497 -53.73 -18.32 -48.32
C ALA A 497 -52.58 -19.22 -48.88
N SER A 498 -52.04 -20.04 -47.97
CA SER A 498 -52.12 -21.53 -47.99
C SER A 498 -51.07 -22.41 -48.71
N ASN A 499 -50.78 -23.55 -48.05
CA ASN A 499 -50.01 -24.75 -48.45
C ASN A 499 -48.47 -24.56 -48.51
N GLY A 500 -47.62 -25.29 -47.77
CA GLY A 500 -47.78 -26.34 -46.74
C GLY A 500 -46.41 -26.99 -46.41
N ILE A 501 -46.23 -27.98 -45.51
CA ILE A 501 -47.11 -28.63 -44.51
C ILE A 501 -46.22 -29.51 -43.58
N HIS A 502 -46.58 -29.70 -42.29
CA HIS A 502 -45.87 -30.45 -41.22
C HIS A 502 -44.50 -29.86 -40.77
N ASN A 503 -44.14 -29.81 -39.47
CA ASN A 503 -44.89 -30.11 -38.23
C ASN A 503 -44.48 -29.14 -37.07
N GLU A 504 -44.37 -29.39 -35.75
CA GLU A 504 -44.31 -30.61 -34.91
C GLU A 504 -44.91 -30.37 -33.48
N SER A 505 -44.09 -30.38 -32.42
CA SER A 505 -44.48 -30.49 -30.99
C SER A 505 -44.96 -29.21 -30.31
N ILE A 506 -46.00 -29.37 -29.47
CA ILE A 506 -46.38 -28.46 -28.38
C ILE A 506 -45.77 -29.01 -27.07
N THR A 507 -45.31 -28.14 -26.17
CA THR A 507 -44.97 -28.50 -24.78
C THR A 507 -45.83 -27.71 -23.80
N GLU A 508 -46.60 -28.43 -22.99
CA GLU A 508 -47.51 -27.86 -21.99
C GLU A 508 -46.72 -27.37 -20.75
N GLU A 509 -47.02 -26.17 -20.26
CA GLU A 509 -46.47 -25.66 -19.00
C GLU A 509 -47.06 -26.45 -17.82
N LYS A 510 -46.20 -27.01 -16.97
CA LYS A 510 -46.63 -27.76 -15.78
C LYS A 510 -46.84 -26.82 -14.59
N PRO A 511 -47.89 -27.03 -13.78
CA PRO A 511 -48.09 -26.27 -12.55
C PRO A 511 -46.95 -26.52 -11.56
N TYR A 512 -46.61 -25.49 -10.79
CA TYR A 512 -45.69 -25.54 -9.65
C TYR A 512 -46.47 -25.32 -8.35
N CYS A 513 -45.97 -25.89 -7.25
CA CYS A 513 -46.53 -25.71 -5.92
C CYS A 513 -45.45 -25.24 -4.95
N ASP A 514 -45.50 -23.97 -4.55
CA ASP A 514 -44.49 -23.37 -3.65
C ASP A 514 -44.50 -24.00 -2.24
N ASN A 515 -45.61 -24.63 -1.84
CA ASN A 515 -45.78 -25.23 -0.50
C ASN A 515 -45.18 -26.63 -0.38
N CYS A 516 -44.79 -27.28 -1.48
CA CYS A 516 -44.09 -28.58 -1.47
C CYS A 516 -42.99 -28.72 -2.52
N GLU A 517 -42.66 -27.64 -3.23
CA GLU A 517 -41.54 -27.49 -4.19
C GLU A 517 -41.53 -28.50 -5.37
N GLU A 518 -42.69 -29.10 -5.70
CA GLU A 518 -42.82 -30.11 -6.76
C GLU A 518 -43.61 -29.62 -7.99
N PHE A 519 -43.19 -30.06 -9.19
CA PHE A 519 -43.81 -29.70 -10.47
C PHE A 519 -44.77 -30.80 -11.00
N GLY A 520 -46.00 -30.40 -11.33
CA GLY A 520 -46.84 -31.12 -12.28
C GLY A 520 -48.00 -31.95 -11.72
N LEU A 521 -48.42 -31.73 -10.47
CA LEU A 521 -49.59 -32.40 -9.88
C LEU A 521 -50.71 -31.45 -9.44
N HIS A 522 -50.40 -30.25 -8.94
CA HIS A 522 -51.36 -29.23 -8.50
C HIS A 522 -50.68 -27.86 -8.46
N TRP A 523 -51.46 -26.78 -8.36
CA TRP A 523 -50.97 -25.43 -8.05
C TRP A 523 -50.92 -25.19 -6.53
N THR A 524 -50.13 -24.22 -6.09
CA THR A 524 -49.95 -23.84 -4.66
C THR A 524 -51.27 -23.68 -3.88
N GLU A 525 -52.32 -23.15 -4.54
CA GLU A 525 -53.66 -22.95 -3.94
C GLU A 525 -54.42 -24.25 -3.61
N GLU A 526 -54.06 -25.39 -4.21
CA GLU A 526 -54.72 -26.70 -4.03
C GLU A 526 -53.86 -27.73 -3.27
N CYS A 527 -52.77 -27.29 -2.63
CA CYS A 527 -51.82 -28.17 -1.96
C CYS A 527 -52.43 -28.93 -0.75
N PRO A 528 -52.38 -30.28 -0.71
CA PRO A 528 -52.91 -31.07 0.40
C PRO A 528 -52.29 -30.78 1.77
N ASN A 529 -51.12 -30.14 1.81
CA ASN A 529 -50.35 -29.87 3.02
C ASN A 529 -50.44 -28.41 3.51
N GLN A 530 -51.36 -27.58 2.98
CA GLN A 530 -51.43 -26.14 3.33
C GLN A 530 -51.49 -25.84 4.85
N ASP A 531 -52.12 -26.72 5.65
CA ASP A 531 -52.27 -26.53 7.11
C ASP A 531 -51.01 -26.95 7.93
N GLU A 532 -49.97 -27.54 7.33
CA GLU A 532 -48.72 -27.89 8.05
C GLU A 532 -47.70 -26.74 8.09
N THR A 533 -48.10 -25.58 8.65
CA THR A 533 -47.18 -24.47 8.98
C THR A 533 -47.10 -24.21 10.48
N PHE A 534 -45.86 -24.11 10.99
CA PHE A 534 -45.49 -23.73 12.36
C PHE A 534 -44.19 -22.94 12.38
#